data_AF-B8BUW7-F1
#
_entry.id   AF-B8BUW7-F1
#
_cell.length_a   1.000
_cell.length_b   1.000
_cell.length_c   1.000
_cell.angle_alpha   90.00
_cell.angle_beta   90.00
_cell.angle_gamma   90.00
#
_symmetry.space_group_name_H-M   'P 1'
#
loop_
_entity.id
_entity.type
_entity.pdbx_description
1 polymer ?
#
loop_
_entity_poly.entity_id
_entity_poly.type
_entity_poly.pdbx_seq_one_letter_code
_entity_poly.pdbx_strand_id
1 'polypeptide(L)'
;MRLLSTVLLSLQSFHRIGFVCSFMNSRYTNFMYRETHQHITLTLTPKTKIWLSESNHDDDDDELETIKPYRNRSLSWTLRYRKLNPYEKARARVLGFGHRSKADWDEAVSSGQLGQYVINHPDEMYAPEWSGWEEWLGLMRSYNDTKNLATNILGLKTLDEYLVFVKSNSKRAEGLRIPVRPDLYYKDDWIDEERFFERS
;
A
#
# COMPACT_ATOMS: atom_id res chain seq x y z
N MET A 1 59.77 20.08 42.42
CA MET A 1 59.11 21.39 42.26
C MET A 1 58.13 21.27 41.11
N ARG A 2 56.84 21.59 41.35
CA ARG A 2 55.82 22.20 40.46
C ARG A 2 55.69 21.67 39.02
N LEU A 3 54.53 21.39 38.41
CA LEU A 3 53.11 21.53 38.73
C LEU A 3 52.32 20.68 37.70
N LEU A 4 51.11 20.32 38.09
CA LEU A 4 50.02 19.69 37.34
C LEU A 4 49.67 20.44 36.04
N SER A 5 49.20 19.72 35.02
CA SER A 5 47.75 19.58 34.73
C SER A 5 47.45 19.53 33.23
N THR A 6 46.86 18.40 32.85
CA THR A 6 46.00 18.18 31.68
C THR A 6 44.81 19.15 31.64
N VAL A 7 44.49 19.67 30.45
CA VAL A 7 43.16 20.22 30.05
C VAL A 7 43.00 19.91 28.55
N LEU A 8 42.36 18.80 28.18
CA LEU A 8 40.93 18.65 27.86
C LEU A 8 40.35 19.69 26.90
N LEU A 9 40.12 19.20 25.67
CA LEU A 9 39.30 19.76 24.62
C LEU A 9 37.89 20.11 25.11
N SER A 10 37.38 21.26 24.67
CA SER A 10 35.96 21.57 24.71
C SER A 10 35.51 22.25 23.40
N LEU A 11 34.33 21.82 22.99
CA LEU A 11 33.49 22.15 21.84
C LEU A 11 33.46 23.64 21.44
N GLN A 12 33.19 23.90 20.15
CA GLN A 12 31.90 24.47 19.76
C GLN A 12 31.63 24.33 18.26
N SER A 13 30.34 24.21 17.96
CA SER A 13 29.73 23.84 16.70
C SER A 13 29.37 25.09 15.87
N PHE A 14 28.88 24.83 14.64
CA PHE A 14 27.81 25.58 13.96
C PHE A 14 28.18 26.88 13.21
N HIS A 15 28.21 26.86 11.86
CA HIS A 15 27.17 27.40 10.95
C HIS A 15 27.64 27.70 9.50
N ARG A 16 26.67 27.55 8.58
CA ARG A 16 26.49 28.24 7.28
C ARG A 16 27.30 27.78 6.06
N ILE A 17 26.63 26.94 5.25
CA ILE A 17 26.88 26.81 3.80
C ILE A 17 26.29 28.05 3.14
N GLY A 18 27.16 28.94 2.66
CA GLY A 18 26.83 30.11 1.86
C GLY A 18 26.89 29.76 0.38
N PHE A 19 25.77 30.00 -0.31
CA PHE A 19 25.68 30.12 -1.77
C PHE A 19 26.59 31.27 -2.22
N VAL A 20 27.56 31.01 -3.10
CA VAL A 20 28.25 32.06 -3.85
C VAL A 20 28.03 31.79 -5.33
N CYS A 21 27.13 32.58 -5.89
CA CYS A 21 26.98 32.81 -7.30
C CYS A 21 28.24 33.54 -7.79
N SER A 22 28.96 32.97 -8.76
CA SER A 22 29.98 33.71 -9.50
C SER A 22 29.63 33.69 -10.98
N PHE A 23 29.12 34.84 -11.39
CA PHE A 23 28.99 35.30 -12.75
C PHE A 23 30.40 35.71 -13.22
N MET A 24 30.96 35.11 -14.28
CA MET A 24 31.91 35.84 -15.12
C MET A 24 32.03 35.22 -16.52
N ASN A 25 31.85 36.15 -17.46
CA ASN A 25 31.78 36.09 -18.90
C ASN A 25 33.00 35.50 -19.63
N SER A 26 32.71 34.93 -20.80
CA SER A 26 33.45 35.06 -22.05
C SER A 26 34.84 34.41 -22.16
N ARG A 27 34.94 33.38 -23.02
CA ARG A 27 35.63 33.52 -24.31
C ARG A 27 35.38 32.32 -25.23
N TYR A 28 35.09 32.65 -26.48
CA TYR A 28 35.02 31.78 -27.64
C TYR A 28 36.32 30.99 -27.83
N THR A 29 36.20 29.67 -28.01
CA THR A 29 37.17 28.87 -28.76
C THR A 29 36.42 27.88 -29.64
N ASN A 30 36.53 28.09 -30.94
CA ASN A 30 36.07 27.22 -32.01
C ASN A 30 36.63 25.80 -31.83
N PHE A 31 35.74 24.82 -31.74
CA PHE A 31 36.10 23.42 -31.95
C PHE A 31 35.60 23.02 -33.34
N MET A 32 36.53 23.00 -34.30
CA MET A 32 36.35 22.52 -35.66
C MET A 32 36.07 21.01 -35.63
N TYR A 33 34.80 20.62 -35.71
CA TYR A 33 34.44 19.27 -36.10
C TYR A 33 34.45 19.22 -37.64
N ARG A 34 35.32 18.39 -38.22
CA ARG A 34 35.35 18.13 -39.66
C ARG A 34 34.11 17.32 -40.03
N GLU A 35 33.18 17.95 -40.73
CA GLU A 35 32.08 17.26 -41.41
C GLU A 35 32.63 16.53 -42.64
N THR A 36 32.60 15.20 -42.62
CA THR A 36 32.71 14.41 -43.85
C THR A 36 31.35 14.41 -44.52
N HIS A 37 31.16 15.26 -45.53
CA HIS A 37 29.98 15.26 -46.37
C HIS A 37 29.94 13.98 -47.21
N GLN A 38 29.12 13.01 -46.79
CA GLN A 38 28.57 12.01 -47.69
C GLN A 38 27.26 12.58 -48.26
N HIS A 39 27.27 12.93 -49.54
CA HIS A 39 26.05 13.29 -50.26
C HIS A 39 25.21 12.03 -50.45
N ILE A 40 24.23 11.81 -49.57
CA ILE A 40 23.18 10.82 -49.77
C ILE A 40 22.00 11.57 -50.40
N THR A 41 21.77 11.35 -51.68
CA THR A 41 20.56 11.82 -52.37
C THR A 41 19.36 11.05 -51.85
N LEU A 42 18.56 11.67 -50.97
CA LEU A 42 17.26 11.14 -50.55
C LEU A 42 16.26 11.38 -51.68
N THR A 43 16.02 10.35 -52.49
CA THR A 43 14.83 10.28 -53.33
C THR A 43 13.63 10.07 -52.42
N LEU A 44 12.77 11.09 -52.31
CA LEU A 44 11.49 11.00 -51.62
C LEU A 44 10.59 9.99 -52.33
N THR A 45 10.46 8.80 -51.75
CA THR A 45 9.37 7.87 -52.08
C THR A 45 8.28 7.97 -51.00
N PRO A 46 6.99 7.94 -51.38
CA PRO A 46 5.91 8.15 -50.43
C PRO A 46 5.62 6.88 -49.63
N LYS A 47 5.42 7.08 -48.32
CA LYS A 47 4.69 6.21 -47.38
C LYS A 47 5.23 4.78 -47.22
N THR A 48 6.19 4.63 -46.32
CA THR A 48 6.22 3.45 -45.45
C THR A 48 5.85 3.88 -44.04
N LYS A 49 4.60 3.60 -43.68
CA LYS A 49 4.07 3.74 -42.32
C LYS A 49 4.84 2.74 -41.46
N ILE A 50 5.80 3.24 -40.68
CA ILE A 50 6.50 2.44 -39.68
C ILE A 50 5.46 2.13 -38.61
N TRP A 51 4.98 0.89 -38.57
CA TRP A 51 4.24 0.39 -37.43
C TRP A 51 5.26 0.14 -36.32
N LEU A 52 5.34 1.08 -35.37
CA LEU A 52 5.75 0.72 -34.02
C LEU A 52 4.62 -0.17 -33.49
N SER A 53 4.81 -1.48 -33.58
CA SER A 53 4.01 -2.42 -32.79
C SER A 53 4.44 -2.25 -31.34
N GLU A 54 3.90 -1.24 -30.67
CA GLU A 54 3.75 -1.28 -29.22
C GLU A 54 2.68 -2.33 -28.96
N SER A 55 3.10 -3.58 -28.84
CA SER A 55 2.32 -4.61 -28.17
C SER A 55 2.32 -4.28 -26.68
N ASN A 56 1.57 -3.25 -26.31
CA ASN A 56 1.02 -3.20 -24.98
C ASN A 56 -0.24 -4.04 -25.05
N HIS A 57 -0.07 -5.34 -24.83
CA HIS A 57 -1.19 -6.16 -24.39
C HIS A 57 -1.50 -5.69 -22.98
N ASP A 58 -2.20 -4.56 -22.92
CA ASP A 58 -2.69 -3.97 -21.69
C ASP A 58 -3.86 -4.85 -21.24
N ASP A 59 -3.54 -5.90 -20.47
CA ASP A 59 -4.52 -6.68 -19.69
C ASP A 59 -5.29 -5.80 -18.66
N ASP A 60 -5.00 -4.49 -18.62
CA ASP A 60 -5.66 -3.48 -17.77
C ASP A 60 -7.01 -2.99 -18.32
N ASP A 61 -7.32 -3.20 -19.61
CA ASP A 61 -8.57 -2.67 -20.21
C ASP A 61 -9.83 -3.45 -19.76
N ASP A 62 -9.69 -4.74 -19.42
CA ASP A 62 -10.82 -5.56 -18.95
C ASP A 62 -11.27 -5.20 -17.52
N GLU A 63 -10.37 -4.66 -16.67
CA GLU A 63 -10.74 -4.21 -15.32
C GLU A 63 -11.60 -2.93 -15.35
N LEU A 64 -11.41 -2.08 -16.37
CA LEU A 64 -12.10 -0.80 -16.53
C LEU A 64 -13.61 -0.95 -16.81
N GLU A 65 -14.06 -2.05 -17.41
CA GLU A 65 -15.49 -2.27 -17.68
C GLU A 65 -16.32 -2.49 -16.40
N THR A 66 -15.68 -2.91 -15.31
CA THR A 66 -16.37 -3.21 -14.05
C THR A 66 -16.53 -2.01 -13.13
N ILE A 67 -15.76 -0.94 -13.35
CA ILE A 67 -15.68 0.21 -12.44
C ILE A 67 -16.77 1.22 -12.79
N LYS A 68 -17.72 1.40 -11.86
CA LYS A 68 -18.79 2.40 -11.99
C LYS A 68 -18.34 3.77 -11.50
N PRO A 69 -18.93 4.87 -12.01
CA PRO A 69 -18.74 6.20 -11.44
C PRO A 69 -19.13 6.21 -9.96
N TYR A 70 -18.32 6.87 -9.13
CA TYR A 70 -18.54 6.90 -7.69
C TYR A 70 -19.64 7.90 -7.38
N ARG A 71 -20.81 7.43 -6.93
CA ARG A 71 -21.95 8.30 -6.60
C ARG A 71 -22.26 9.26 -7.77
N ASN A 72 -22.25 10.57 -7.50
CA ASN A 72 -22.51 11.64 -8.48
C ASN A 72 -21.22 12.17 -9.14
N ARG A 73 -20.09 11.45 -9.04
CA ARG A 73 -18.80 11.83 -9.66
C ARG A 73 -18.68 11.23 -11.06
N SER A 74 -17.81 11.81 -11.90
CA SER A 74 -17.51 11.26 -13.22
C SER A 74 -16.63 10.02 -13.12
N LEU A 75 -16.70 9.13 -14.12
CA LEU A 75 -15.85 7.93 -14.21
C LEU A 75 -14.36 8.30 -14.16
N SER A 76 -13.95 9.33 -14.91
CA SER A 76 -12.55 9.80 -14.91
C SER A 76 -12.07 10.23 -13.52
N TRP A 77 -12.95 10.82 -12.69
CA TRP A 77 -12.62 11.16 -11.31
C TRP A 77 -12.42 9.90 -10.46
N THR A 78 -13.32 8.91 -10.58
CA THR A 78 -13.20 7.62 -9.87
C THR A 78 -11.89 6.93 -10.21
N LEU A 79 -11.56 6.81 -11.50
CA LEU A 79 -10.33 6.17 -11.97
C LEU A 79 -9.08 6.89 -11.46
N ARG A 80 -9.06 8.23 -11.52
CA ARG A 80 -7.95 9.02 -10.97
C ARG A 80 -7.83 8.85 -9.46
N TYR A 81 -8.95 8.80 -8.73
CA TYR A 81 -8.95 8.59 -7.29
C TYR A 81 -8.38 7.22 -6.93
N ARG A 82 -8.85 6.15 -7.58
CA ARG A 82 -8.37 4.77 -7.38
C ARG A 82 -6.88 4.63 -7.69
N LYS A 83 -6.40 5.26 -8.76
CA LYS A 83 -4.97 5.29 -9.11
C LYS A 83 -4.11 5.93 -8.01
N LEU A 84 -4.60 6.98 -7.35
CA LEU A 84 -3.89 7.65 -6.26
C LEU A 84 -4.06 6.94 -4.91
N ASN A 85 -5.20 6.26 -4.71
CA ASN A 85 -5.59 5.57 -3.50
C ASN A 85 -6.03 4.15 -3.83
N PRO A 86 -5.09 3.24 -4.16
CA PRO A 86 -5.44 1.83 -4.41
C PRO A 86 -6.00 1.18 -3.13
N TYR A 87 -6.86 0.18 -3.30
CA TYR A 87 -7.61 -0.48 -2.21
C TYR A 87 -6.71 -0.82 -1.02
N GLU A 88 -5.62 -1.55 -1.25
CA GLU A 88 -4.69 -1.97 -0.19
C GLU A 88 -4.11 -0.81 0.63
N LYS A 89 -3.75 0.30 -0.03
CA LYS A 89 -3.24 1.49 0.67
C LYS A 89 -4.33 2.22 1.44
N ALA A 90 -5.56 2.23 0.90
CA ALA A 90 -6.70 2.82 1.60
C ALA A 90 -7.06 1.99 2.82
N ARG A 91 -7.16 0.66 2.67
CA ARG A 91 -7.42 -0.29 3.75
C ARG A 91 -6.37 -0.23 4.85
N ALA A 92 -5.08 -0.22 4.51
CA ALA A 92 -4.00 -0.11 5.51
C ALA A 92 -4.11 1.16 6.37
N ARG A 93 -4.58 2.29 5.79
CA ARG A 93 -4.87 3.51 6.56
C ARG A 93 -6.05 3.30 7.51
N VAL A 94 -7.14 2.69 7.03
CA VAL A 94 -8.33 2.37 7.84
C VAL A 94 -7.99 1.48 9.02
N LEU A 95 -7.21 0.41 8.79
CA LEU A 95 -6.73 -0.47 9.85
C LEU A 95 -5.89 0.26 10.90
N GLY A 96 -5.11 1.27 10.48
CA GLY A 96 -4.35 2.12 11.38
C GLY A 96 -5.18 2.96 12.35
N PHE A 97 -6.45 3.23 12.03
CA PHE A 97 -7.37 3.95 12.93
C PHE A 97 -8.04 3.03 13.96
N GLY A 98 -8.10 1.72 13.71
CA GLY A 98 -8.55 0.72 14.69
C GLY A 98 -10.05 0.75 15.01
N HIS A 99 -10.90 1.08 14.04
CA HIS A 99 -12.37 1.02 14.19
C HIS A 99 -12.85 -0.41 14.44
N ARG A 100 -13.80 -0.60 15.37
CA ARG A 100 -14.24 -1.93 15.82
C ARG A 100 -15.61 -2.33 15.31
N SER A 101 -16.30 -1.43 14.61
CA SER A 101 -17.62 -1.68 14.07
C SER A 101 -17.92 -0.77 12.88
N LYS A 102 -18.96 -1.11 12.13
CA LYS A 102 -19.52 -0.21 11.11
C LYS A 102 -20.06 1.08 11.72
N ALA A 103 -20.64 1.03 12.93
CA ALA A 103 -21.13 2.23 13.60
C ALA A 103 -19.99 3.20 13.94
N ASP A 104 -18.85 2.66 14.40
CA ASP A 104 -17.64 3.44 14.67
C ASP A 104 -17.12 4.10 13.38
N TRP A 105 -17.21 3.39 12.26
CA TRP A 105 -16.83 3.93 10.95
C TRP A 105 -17.73 5.09 10.53
N ASP A 106 -19.06 4.92 10.64
CA ASP A 106 -20.02 5.97 10.30
C ASP A 106 -19.84 7.22 11.17
N GLU A 107 -19.50 7.05 12.45
CA GLU A 107 -19.13 8.13 13.36
C GLU A 107 -17.80 8.80 12.95
N ALA A 108 -16.77 8.03 12.62
CA ALA A 108 -15.47 8.55 12.19
C ALA A 108 -15.56 9.33 10.86
N VAL A 109 -16.43 8.88 9.95
CA VAL A 109 -16.76 9.57 8.70
C VAL A 109 -17.49 10.88 8.99
N SER A 110 -18.54 10.85 9.82
CA SER A 110 -19.36 12.04 10.09
C SER A 110 -18.62 13.11 10.90
N SER A 111 -17.73 12.71 11.81
CA SER A 111 -16.85 13.61 12.56
C SER A 111 -15.69 14.18 11.72
N GLY A 112 -15.42 13.62 10.54
CA GLY A 112 -14.30 14.01 9.69
C GLY A 112 -12.93 13.55 10.21
N GLN A 113 -12.89 12.65 11.21
CA GLN A 113 -11.67 12.10 11.81
C GLN A 113 -10.75 11.46 10.77
N LEU A 114 -11.33 10.84 9.74
CA LEU A 114 -10.61 10.15 8.67
C LEU A 114 -9.95 11.11 7.65
N GLY A 115 -10.30 12.39 7.71
CA GLY A 115 -9.81 13.43 6.81
C GLY A 115 -10.51 13.45 5.44
N GLN A 116 -10.29 14.54 4.70
CA GLN A 116 -11.01 14.86 3.45
C GLN A 116 -10.78 13.88 2.28
N TYR A 117 -9.76 13.03 2.39
CA TYR A 117 -9.36 12.11 1.33
C TYR A 117 -9.83 10.67 1.56
N VAL A 118 -10.50 10.38 2.67
CA VAL A 118 -11.12 9.08 2.88
C VAL A 118 -12.53 9.13 2.32
N ILE A 119 -12.86 8.14 1.49
CA ILE A 119 -14.18 7.99 0.89
C ILE A 119 -15.12 7.32 1.88
N ASN A 120 -16.37 7.78 1.90
CA ASN A 120 -17.36 7.36 2.88
C ASN A 120 -17.98 6.00 2.54
N HIS A 121 -17.94 5.62 1.25
CA HIS A 121 -18.54 4.39 0.69
C HIS A 121 -17.49 3.57 -0.05
N PRO A 122 -16.65 2.84 0.71
CA PRO A 122 -15.58 2.02 0.12
C PRO A 122 -16.08 0.81 -0.64
N ASP A 123 -17.26 0.30 -0.29
CA ASP A 123 -18.01 -0.71 -1.04
C ASP A 123 -18.31 -0.27 -2.48
N GLU A 124 -18.66 1.00 -2.70
CA GLU A 124 -18.87 1.53 -4.05
C GLU A 124 -17.56 1.88 -4.77
N MET A 125 -16.60 2.48 -4.06
CA MET A 125 -15.33 2.91 -4.66
C MET A 125 -14.44 1.73 -5.08
N TYR A 126 -14.48 0.65 -4.31
CA TYR A 126 -13.65 -0.54 -4.49
C TYR A 126 -14.48 -1.77 -4.81
N ALA A 127 -15.63 -1.61 -5.47
CA ALA A 127 -16.56 -2.71 -5.75
C ALA A 127 -15.91 -3.98 -6.35
N PRO A 128 -14.92 -3.90 -7.26
CA PRO A 128 -14.22 -5.10 -7.76
C PRO A 128 -13.40 -5.83 -6.69
N GLU A 129 -12.76 -5.11 -5.77
CA GLU A 129 -11.89 -5.66 -4.72
C GLU A 129 -12.59 -5.85 -3.38
N TRP A 130 -13.81 -5.33 -3.24
CA TRP A 130 -14.53 -5.27 -1.99
C TRP A 130 -15.09 -6.62 -1.58
N SER A 131 -14.52 -7.24 -0.54
CA SER A 131 -15.07 -8.47 0.04
C SER A 131 -16.16 -8.23 1.08
N GLY A 132 -16.18 -7.08 1.76
CA GLY A 132 -17.09 -6.82 2.87
C GLY A 132 -16.53 -5.88 3.92
N TRP A 133 -17.41 -5.46 4.84
CA TRP A 133 -17.06 -4.54 5.93
C TRP A 133 -16.08 -5.15 6.92
N GLU A 134 -16.19 -6.45 7.17
CA GLU A 134 -15.34 -7.17 8.11
C GLU A 134 -13.90 -7.19 7.61
N GLU A 135 -13.69 -7.31 6.30
CA GLU A 135 -12.35 -7.24 5.73
C GLU A 135 -11.80 -5.81 5.75
N TRP A 136 -12.60 -4.84 5.32
CA TRP A 136 -12.20 -3.43 5.25
C TRP A 136 -11.79 -2.86 6.61
N LEU A 137 -12.57 -3.18 7.65
CA LEU A 137 -12.34 -2.73 9.02
C LEU A 137 -11.36 -3.63 9.78
N GLY A 138 -10.99 -4.79 9.21
CA GLY A 138 -10.10 -5.75 9.87
C GLY A 138 -10.73 -6.43 11.08
N LEU A 139 -12.05 -6.63 11.07
CA LEU A 139 -12.75 -7.34 12.14
C LEU A 139 -12.36 -8.81 12.11
N MET A 140 -12.08 -9.38 13.27
CA MET A 140 -11.78 -10.82 13.37
C MET A 140 -13.00 -11.64 12.96
N ARG A 141 -12.75 -12.85 12.45
CA ARG A 141 -13.81 -13.79 12.09
C ARG A 141 -14.60 -14.26 13.31
N SER A 142 -15.76 -14.84 13.07
CA SER A 142 -16.55 -15.48 14.14
C SER A 142 -15.82 -16.70 14.71
N TYR A 143 -16.25 -17.18 15.88
CA TYR A 143 -15.71 -18.39 16.49
C TYR A 143 -15.80 -19.59 15.53
N ASN A 144 -16.98 -19.83 14.95
CA ASN A 144 -17.22 -20.97 14.06
C ASN A 144 -16.42 -20.88 12.76
N ASP A 145 -16.31 -19.68 12.18
CA ASP A 145 -15.51 -19.49 10.96
C ASP A 145 -14.02 -19.71 11.25
N THR A 146 -13.52 -19.21 12.38
CA THR A 146 -12.12 -19.39 12.78
C THR A 146 -11.83 -20.84 13.09
N LYS A 147 -12.73 -21.55 13.79
CA LYS A 147 -12.66 -22.99 14.02
C LYS A 147 -12.56 -23.74 12.70
N ASN A 148 -13.52 -23.55 11.79
CA ASN A 148 -13.54 -24.21 10.47
C ASN A 148 -12.27 -23.92 9.66
N LEU A 149 -11.79 -22.67 9.68
CA LEU A 149 -10.56 -22.27 9.01
C LEU A 149 -9.34 -22.97 9.62
N ALA A 150 -9.22 -23.00 10.94
CA ALA A 150 -8.10 -23.64 11.63
C ALA A 150 -8.08 -25.16 11.39
N THR A 151 -9.22 -25.84 11.49
CA THR A 151 -9.29 -27.31 11.44
C THR A 151 -9.36 -27.86 10.02
N ASN A 152 -10.25 -27.31 9.18
CA ASN A 152 -10.55 -27.88 7.88
C ASN A 152 -9.68 -27.30 6.77
N ILE A 153 -9.34 -26.01 6.85
CA ILE A 153 -8.54 -25.34 5.81
C ILE A 153 -7.04 -25.42 6.13
N LEU A 154 -6.63 -25.09 7.35
CA LEU A 154 -5.22 -25.09 7.75
C LEU A 154 -4.75 -26.45 8.29
N GLY A 155 -5.68 -27.31 8.74
CA GLY A 155 -5.35 -28.64 9.26
C GLY A 155 -4.65 -28.64 10.62
N LEU A 156 -4.80 -27.55 11.40
CA LEU A 156 -4.20 -27.40 12.72
C LEU A 156 -4.99 -28.22 13.74
N LYS A 157 -4.29 -28.91 14.63
CA LYS A 157 -4.89 -29.86 15.58
C LYS A 157 -4.81 -29.41 17.03
N THR A 158 -3.89 -28.50 17.35
CA THR A 158 -3.63 -28.07 18.71
C THR A 158 -3.47 -26.56 18.80
N LEU A 159 -3.68 -26.02 20.00
CA LEU A 159 -3.47 -24.59 20.25
C LEU A 159 -2.01 -24.20 20.01
N ASP A 160 -1.05 -25.06 20.37
CA ASP A 160 0.38 -24.81 20.16
C ASP A 160 0.71 -24.68 18.66
N GLU A 161 0.22 -25.60 17.82
CA GLU A 161 0.38 -25.50 16.36
C GLU A 161 -0.22 -24.21 15.81
N TYR A 162 -1.40 -23.84 16.28
CA TYR A 162 -2.07 -22.59 15.91
C TYR A 162 -1.24 -21.36 16.28
N LEU A 163 -0.71 -21.30 17.50
CA LEU A 163 0.12 -20.19 17.97
C LEU A 163 1.43 -20.10 17.18
N VAL A 164 2.04 -21.24 16.85
CA VAL A 164 3.23 -21.29 15.98
C VAL A 164 2.89 -20.78 14.58
N PHE A 165 1.75 -21.19 14.02
CA PHE A 165 1.29 -20.73 12.71
C PHE A 165 1.11 -19.21 12.68
N VAL A 166 0.39 -18.63 13.65
CA VAL A 166 0.14 -17.19 13.70
C VAL A 166 1.44 -16.39 13.86
N LYS A 167 2.38 -16.87 14.70
CA LYS A 167 3.67 -16.20 14.91
C LYS A 167 4.59 -16.31 13.70
N SER A 168 4.65 -17.47 13.05
CA SER A 168 5.52 -17.70 11.89
C SER A 168 5.00 -17.03 10.63
N ASN A 169 3.68 -16.90 10.48
CA ASN A 169 3.02 -16.38 9.28
C ASN A 169 2.13 -15.17 9.59
N SER A 170 2.70 -14.14 10.23
CA SER A 170 1.93 -12.96 10.70
C SER A 170 1.08 -12.29 9.62
N LYS A 171 1.64 -12.05 8.43
CA LYS A 171 0.90 -11.46 7.28
C LYS A 171 -0.28 -12.32 6.84
N ARG A 172 -0.09 -13.65 6.83
CA ARG A 172 -1.15 -14.59 6.45
C ARG A 172 -2.22 -14.64 7.53
N ALA A 173 -1.84 -14.66 8.81
CA ALA A 173 -2.78 -14.63 9.92
C ALA A 173 -3.61 -13.34 9.92
N GLU A 174 -2.98 -12.19 9.64
CA GLU A 174 -3.66 -10.90 9.47
C GLU A 174 -4.68 -10.96 8.32
N GLY A 175 -4.27 -11.46 7.15
CA GLY A 175 -5.17 -11.63 6.01
C GLY A 175 -6.32 -12.62 6.27
N LEU A 176 -6.08 -13.65 7.09
CA LEU A 176 -7.11 -14.61 7.49
C LEU A 176 -8.05 -14.05 8.57
N ARG A 177 -7.71 -12.90 9.18
CA ARG A 177 -8.48 -12.24 10.26
C ARG A 177 -8.75 -13.17 11.44
N ILE A 178 -7.71 -13.91 11.83
CA ILE A 178 -7.76 -14.85 12.95
C ILE A 178 -7.07 -14.25 14.19
N PRO A 179 -7.65 -14.39 15.40
CA PRO A 179 -7.06 -13.85 16.61
C PRO A 179 -5.80 -14.62 17.01
N VAL A 180 -4.83 -13.94 17.62
CA VAL A 180 -3.60 -14.60 18.11
C VAL A 180 -3.93 -15.62 19.19
N ARG A 181 -4.84 -15.27 20.10
CA ARG A 181 -5.29 -16.12 21.20
C ARG A 181 -6.80 -16.34 21.11
N PRO A 182 -7.26 -17.40 20.42
CA PRO A 182 -8.69 -17.64 20.24
C PRO A 182 -9.38 -17.96 21.57
N ASP A 183 -8.66 -18.57 22.51
CA ASP A 183 -9.09 -18.84 23.89
C ASP A 183 -9.46 -17.58 24.68
N LEU A 184 -8.69 -16.50 24.50
CA LEU A 184 -8.98 -15.24 25.16
C LEU A 184 -9.97 -14.38 24.36
N TYR A 185 -9.90 -14.44 23.03
CA TYR A 185 -10.74 -13.61 22.17
C TYR A 185 -12.21 -14.07 22.18
N TYR A 186 -12.44 -15.38 22.09
CA TYR A 186 -13.78 -15.97 22.11
C TYR A 186 -14.16 -16.46 23.50
N LYS A 187 -13.74 -15.77 24.56
CA LYS A 187 -13.93 -16.21 25.96
C LYS A 187 -15.36 -16.68 26.26
N ASP A 188 -16.37 -16.05 25.68
CA ASP A 188 -17.77 -16.37 25.92
C ASP A 188 -18.25 -17.62 25.15
N ASP A 189 -17.66 -17.91 23.99
CA ASP A 189 -17.97 -19.08 23.15
C ASP A 189 -16.98 -20.26 23.38
N TRP A 190 -15.88 -20.00 24.08
CA TRP A 190 -14.79 -20.94 24.28
C TRP A 190 -15.13 -21.95 25.37
N ILE A 191 -15.17 -23.23 25.00
CA ILE A 191 -15.46 -24.33 25.91
C ILE A 191 -14.14 -24.99 26.33
N ASP A 192 -13.45 -25.60 25.38
CA ASP A 192 -12.14 -26.21 25.56
C ASP A 192 -11.38 -26.27 24.21
N GLU A 193 -10.08 -26.56 24.29
CA GLU A 193 -9.22 -26.68 23.12
C GLU A 193 -9.64 -27.82 22.19
N GLU A 194 -10.06 -28.95 22.77
CA GLU A 194 -10.44 -30.14 22.01
C GLU A 194 -11.63 -29.85 21.09
N ARG A 195 -12.67 -29.20 21.60
CA ARG A 195 -13.84 -28.79 20.85
C ARG A 195 -13.53 -27.71 19.83
N PHE A 196 -12.55 -26.84 20.06
CA PHE A 196 -12.13 -25.87 19.06
C PHE A 196 -11.44 -26.55 17.87
N PHE A 197 -10.55 -27.52 18.13
CA PHE A 197 -9.78 -28.20 17.09
C PHE A 197 -10.42 -29.49 16.55
N GLU A 198 -11.63 -29.82 17.01
CA GLU A 198 -12.44 -30.91 16.46
C GLU A 198 -12.81 -30.64 15.00
N ARG A 199 -12.59 -31.63 14.13
CA ARG A 199 -13.06 -31.59 12.74
C ARG A 199 -14.58 -31.62 12.71
N SER A 200 -15.16 -30.63 12.05
CA SER A 200 -16.61 -30.53 11.81
C SER A 200 -17.03 -31.36 10.62
#